data_AF-K0RCG4-F1
#
_entry.id   AF-K0RCG4-F1
#
_cell.length_a   1.000
_cell.length_b   1.000
_cell.length_c   1.000
_cell.angle_alpha   90.00
_cell.angle_beta   90.00
_cell.angle_gamma   90.00
#
_symmetry.space_group_name_H-M   'P 1'
#
loop_
_entity.id
_entity.type
_entity.pdbx_description
1 polymer ?
#
loop_
_entity_poly.entity_id
_entity_poly.type
_entity_poly.pdbx_seq_one_letter_code
_entity_poly.pdbx_strand_id
1 'polypeptide(L)'
;MNEILNSNEAKNARQNRDHVQLNELMQKLNDVAYGINVSPQTREDFMQAFGCCGYTDDILDYLVEEFGHRGMVEVGAGNGQWARALSDRYKAKNMQQSDDRSNWDFVLAYDTMEELPLSPQIYNSRTKPYQEYFYSQVRRCKSHEDVVKNFTSRGRVLLLVYPSLGSWPLETLKAYIGTTAGTTDAVNNTLVYVGEGRSGANCNDEFFDYLLNGGWKVEKILDVKASPGGKGFERLYVLTKVSM
;
A
#
# COMPACT_ATOMS: atom_id res chain seq x y z
N MET A 1 16.22 12.55 -16.34
CA MET A 1 15.21 13.58 -16.68
C MET A 1 15.86 14.94 -17.00
N ASN A 2 16.69 15.50 -16.11
CA ASN A 2 17.42 16.75 -16.35
C ASN A 2 18.39 16.73 -17.54
N GLU A 3 19.01 15.58 -17.84
CA GLU A 3 19.91 15.45 -18.99
C GLU A 3 19.18 15.55 -20.34
N ILE A 4 17.99 14.98 -20.47
CA ILE A 4 17.20 15.01 -21.72
C ILE A 4 16.68 16.42 -21.99
N LEU A 5 16.16 17.11 -20.96
CA LEU A 5 15.64 18.48 -21.07
C LEU A 5 16.73 19.53 -21.33
N ASN A 6 17.96 19.28 -20.89
CA ASN A 6 19.09 20.19 -21.09
C ASN A 6 19.98 19.82 -22.28
N SER A 7 19.64 18.75 -23.00
CA SER A 7 20.37 18.29 -24.18
C SER A 7 20.40 19.37 -25.28
N ASN A 8 21.47 19.36 -26.08
CA ASN A 8 21.57 20.24 -27.24
C ASN A 8 20.44 19.98 -28.25
N GLU A 9 19.96 18.73 -28.35
CA GLU A 9 18.77 18.37 -29.12
C GLU A 9 17.52 19.11 -28.64
N ALA A 10 17.23 19.09 -27.33
CA ALA A 10 16.06 19.78 -26.78
C ALA A 10 16.13 21.31 -26.94
N LYS A 11 17.33 21.89 -26.81
CA LYS A 11 17.54 23.33 -27.04
C LYS A 11 17.33 23.73 -28.50
N ASN A 12 17.86 22.94 -29.44
CA ASN A 12 17.71 23.17 -30.86
C ASN A 12 16.26 22.98 -31.34
N ALA A 13 15.58 21.93 -30.88
CA ALA A 13 14.17 21.68 -31.20
C ALA A 13 13.25 22.83 -30.77
N ARG A 14 13.49 23.40 -29.57
CA ARG A 14 12.76 24.58 -29.08
C ARG A 14 13.04 25.83 -29.92
N GLN A 15 14.31 26.09 -30.24
CA GLN A 15 14.70 27.25 -31.05
C GLN A 15 14.10 27.20 -32.45
N ASN A 16 14.02 26.00 -33.03
CA ASN A 16 13.53 25.80 -34.40
C ASN A 16 12.01 25.55 -34.48
N ARG A 17 11.30 25.52 -33.34
CA ARG A 17 9.87 25.13 -33.25
C ARG A 17 9.60 23.78 -33.92
N ASP A 18 10.54 22.85 -33.79
CA ASP A 18 10.41 21.51 -34.34
C ASP A 18 9.48 20.68 -33.45
N HIS A 19 8.20 20.73 -33.78
CA HIS A 19 7.15 20.03 -33.04
C HIS A 19 7.30 18.50 -33.08
N VAL A 20 7.92 17.95 -34.12
CA VAL A 20 8.15 16.50 -34.24
C VAL A 20 9.22 16.09 -33.23
N GLN A 21 10.36 16.77 -33.25
CA GLN A 21 11.47 16.46 -32.35
C GLN A 21 11.11 16.72 -30.87
N LEU A 22 10.31 17.76 -30.59
CA LEU A 22 9.79 17.99 -29.24
C LEU A 22 8.88 16.85 -28.76
N ASN A 23 8.02 16.32 -29.63
CA ASN A 23 7.15 15.20 -29.28
C ASN A 23 7.95 13.92 -29.01
N GLU A 24 9.00 13.64 -29.79
CA GLU A 24 9.90 12.50 -29.56
C GLU A 24 10.65 12.61 -28.22
N LEU A 25 11.13 13.81 -27.87
CA LEU A 25 11.77 14.07 -26.57
C LEU A 25 10.80 13.89 -25.40
N MET A 26 9.56 14.35 -25.55
CA MET A 26 8.50 14.14 -24.55
C MET A 26 8.16 12.65 -24.41
N GLN A 27 8.13 11.90 -25.52
CA GLN A 27 7.94 10.44 -25.47
C GLN A 27 9.09 9.76 -24.72
N LYS A 28 10.35 10.11 -25.01
CA LYS A 28 11.51 9.59 -24.27
C LYS A 28 11.45 9.92 -22.77
N LEU A 29 11.02 11.14 -22.42
CA LEU A 29 10.81 11.53 -21.02
C LEU A 29 9.74 10.67 -20.35
N ASN A 30 8.61 10.44 -21.03
CA ASN A 30 7.53 9.59 -20.54
C ASN A 30 7.99 8.13 -20.37
N ASP A 31 8.73 7.58 -21.33
CA ASP A 31 9.25 6.21 -21.23
C ASP A 31 10.23 6.06 -20.05
N VAL A 32 11.07 7.07 -19.80
CA VAL A 32 11.97 7.10 -18.64
C VAL A 32 11.20 7.29 -17.33
N ALA A 33 10.16 8.12 -17.29
CA ALA A 33 9.38 8.38 -16.09
C ALA A 33 8.45 7.22 -15.73
N TYR A 34 7.68 6.73 -16.70
CA TYR A 34 6.53 5.84 -16.49
C TYR A 34 6.73 4.44 -17.06
N GLY A 35 7.68 4.27 -17.99
CA GLY A 35 7.92 3.01 -18.70
C GLY A 35 7.42 3.07 -20.13
N ILE A 36 7.95 2.17 -20.96
CA ILE A 36 7.64 2.12 -22.39
C ILE A 36 6.13 1.89 -22.56
N ASN A 37 5.50 2.70 -23.41
CA ASN A 37 4.05 2.65 -23.69
C ASN A 37 3.15 2.95 -22.48
N VAL A 38 3.65 3.64 -21.46
CA VAL A 38 2.84 4.09 -20.32
C VAL A 38 2.63 5.59 -20.41
N SER A 39 1.36 5.99 -20.42
CA SER A 39 0.99 7.40 -20.34
C SER A 39 0.86 7.86 -18.87
N PRO A 40 0.99 9.17 -18.58
CA PRO A 40 0.65 9.71 -17.27
C PRO A 40 -0.75 9.32 -16.81
N GLN A 41 -1.73 9.29 -17.73
CA GLN A 41 -3.10 8.87 -17.43
C GLN A 41 -3.16 7.40 -16.99
N THR A 42 -2.42 6.52 -17.65
CA THR A 42 -2.35 5.10 -17.28
C THR A 42 -1.82 4.92 -15.85
N ARG A 43 -0.84 5.75 -15.44
CA ARG A 43 -0.34 5.74 -14.05
C ARG A 43 -1.37 6.30 -13.08
N GLU A 44 -2.05 7.38 -13.44
CA GLU A 44 -3.12 7.98 -12.64
C GLU A 44 -4.27 7.00 -12.41
N ASP A 45 -4.74 6.32 -13.46
CA ASP A 45 -5.81 5.32 -13.39
C ASP A 45 -5.43 4.16 -12.46
N PHE A 46 -4.17 3.73 -12.50
CA PHE A 46 -3.66 2.73 -11.57
C PHE A 46 -3.67 3.23 -10.12
N MET A 47 -3.20 4.46 -9.89
CA MET A 47 -3.18 5.04 -8.54
C MET A 47 -4.60 5.25 -7.99
N GLN A 48 -5.55 5.62 -8.84
CA GLN A 48 -6.96 5.73 -8.45
C GLN A 48 -7.50 4.39 -7.96
N ALA A 49 -7.28 3.32 -8.74
CA ALA A 49 -7.81 1.99 -8.44
C ALA A 49 -7.11 1.31 -7.26
N PHE A 50 -5.79 1.49 -7.10
CA PHE A 50 -4.99 0.67 -6.19
C PHE A 50 -4.19 1.46 -5.14
N GLY A 51 -4.06 2.78 -5.29
CA GLY A 51 -3.07 3.55 -4.57
C GLY A 51 -1.66 3.27 -5.09
N CYS A 52 -0.68 3.20 -4.20
CA CYS A 52 0.72 3.02 -4.61
C CYS A 52 1.06 1.61 -5.09
N CYS A 53 0.33 0.58 -4.65
CA CYS A 53 0.58 -0.82 -4.98
C CYS A 53 -0.71 -1.57 -5.32
N GLY A 54 -0.68 -2.37 -6.38
CA GLY A 54 -1.83 -3.16 -6.86
C GLY A 54 -2.17 -4.36 -5.97
N TYR A 55 -3.39 -4.87 -6.10
CA TYR A 55 -3.81 -6.16 -5.57
C TYR A 55 -4.47 -7.00 -6.67
N THR A 56 -4.57 -8.31 -6.44
CA THR A 56 -5.30 -9.27 -7.28
C THR A 56 -6.44 -9.88 -6.47
N ASP A 57 -7.44 -10.44 -7.15
CA ASP A 57 -8.55 -11.12 -6.47
C ASP A 57 -8.03 -12.30 -5.61
N ASP A 58 -7.02 -13.03 -6.09
CA ASP A 58 -6.37 -14.11 -5.35
C ASP A 58 -5.75 -13.64 -4.03
N ILE A 59 -5.13 -12.46 -4.01
CA ILE A 59 -4.59 -11.85 -2.79
C ILE A 59 -5.73 -11.51 -1.83
N LEU A 60 -6.78 -10.85 -2.33
CA LEU A 60 -7.91 -10.46 -1.49
C LEU A 60 -8.61 -11.69 -0.90
N ASP A 61 -8.75 -12.74 -1.70
CA ASP A 61 -9.32 -14.02 -1.30
C ASP A 61 -8.51 -14.68 -0.19
N TYR A 62 -7.20 -14.81 -0.42
CA TYR A 62 -6.30 -15.39 0.56
C TYR A 62 -6.32 -14.63 1.88
N LEU A 63 -6.21 -13.30 1.86
CA LEU A 63 -6.21 -12.50 3.08
C LEU A 63 -7.53 -12.58 3.85
N VAL A 64 -8.67 -12.58 3.15
CA VAL A 64 -10.00 -12.72 3.76
C VAL A 64 -10.20 -14.12 4.36
N GLU A 65 -9.75 -15.17 3.68
CA GLU A 65 -9.86 -16.55 4.17
C GLU A 65 -8.95 -16.79 5.38
N GLU A 66 -7.68 -16.40 5.26
CA GLU A 66 -6.68 -16.64 6.30
C GLU A 66 -6.93 -15.79 7.54
N PHE A 67 -7.29 -14.51 7.36
CA PHE A 67 -7.37 -13.53 8.46
C PHE A 67 -8.77 -13.04 8.77
N GLY A 68 -9.82 -13.60 8.15
CA GLY A 68 -11.22 -13.26 8.38
C GLY A 68 -11.63 -13.28 9.86
N HIS A 69 -11.07 -14.22 10.62
CA HIS A 69 -11.35 -14.41 12.04
C HIS A 69 -10.65 -13.39 12.97
N ARG A 70 -9.56 -12.75 12.50
CA ARG A 70 -8.79 -11.75 13.26
C ARG A 70 -9.11 -10.32 12.84
N GLY A 71 -9.40 -10.11 11.55
CA GLY A 71 -9.38 -8.79 10.95
C GLY A 71 -7.97 -8.21 10.84
N MET A 72 -7.89 -7.03 10.23
CA MET A 72 -6.62 -6.34 9.95
C MET A 72 -6.66 -4.91 10.50
N VAL A 73 -5.48 -4.38 10.78
CA VAL A 73 -5.23 -2.95 10.99
C VAL A 73 -4.25 -2.47 9.93
N GLU A 74 -4.70 -1.56 9.07
CA GLU A 74 -3.87 -0.94 8.04
C GLU A 74 -3.36 0.39 8.53
N VAL A 75 -2.04 0.59 8.47
CA VAL A 75 -1.37 1.83 8.86
C VAL A 75 -0.63 2.40 7.65
N GLY A 76 -0.85 3.68 7.37
CA GLY A 76 -0.42 4.30 6.12
C GLY A 76 -1.39 4.00 4.98
N ALA A 77 -2.70 3.93 5.27
CA ALA A 77 -3.72 3.48 4.34
C ALA A 77 -3.97 4.45 3.17
N GLY A 78 -3.45 5.68 3.22
CA GLY A 78 -3.71 6.72 2.25
C GLY A 78 -5.20 7.00 2.06
N ASN A 79 -5.69 6.83 0.83
CA ASN A 79 -7.12 6.95 0.50
C ASN A 79 -7.91 5.64 0.72
N GLY A 80 -7.26 4.58 1.20
CA GLY A 80 -7.87 3.35 1.69
C GLY A 80 -8.27 2.34 0.61
N GLN A 81 -7.64 2.36 -0.57
CA GLN A 81 -8.00 1.43 -1.66
C GLN A 81 -7.93 -0.04 -1.22
N TRP A 82 -6.88 -0.43 -0.49
CA TRP A 82 -6.74 -1.79 0.06
C TRP A 82 -7.80 -2.09 1.12
N ALA A 83 -8.00 -1.20 2.10
CA ALA A 83 -9.06 -1.33 3.09
C ALA A 83 -10.45 -1.50 2.47
N ARG A 84 -10.76 -0.72 1.41
CA ARG A 84 -12.03 -0.83 0.68
C ARG A 84 -12.16 -2.21 0.06
N ALA A 85 -11.18 -2.61 -0.73
CA ALA A 85 -11.21 -3.87 -1.49
C ALA A 85 -11.33 -5.09 -0.57
N LEU A 86 -10.55 -5.13 0.50
CA LEU A 86 -10.58 -6.19 1.49
C LEU A 86 -11.92 -6.22 2.24
N SER A 87 -12.45 -5.07 2.65
CA SER A 87 -13.73 -4.98 3.35
C SER A 87 -14.90 -5.41 2.47
N ASP A 88 -14.91 -5.00 1.20
CA ASP A 88 -15.95 -5.39 0.24
C ASP A 88 -15.85 -6.89 -0.08
N ARG A 89 -14.63 -7.42 -0.25
CA ARG A 89 -14.41 -8.86 -0.45
C ARG A 89 -14.85 -9.69 0.77
N TYR A 90 -14.52 -9.25 1.97
CA TYR A 90 -14.95 -9.89 3.22
C TYR A 90 -16.48 -9.91 3.34
N LYS A 91 -17.16 -8.79 3.07
CA LYS A 91 -18.63 -8.71 3.10
C LYS A 91 -19.27 -9.64 2.07
N ALA A 92 -18.75 -9.67 0.84
CA ALA A 92 -19.26 -10.54 -0.22
C ALA A 92 -19.20 -12.03 0.17
N LYS A 93 -18.12 -12.47 0.83
CA LYS A 93 -17.99 -13.86 1.31
C LYS A 93 -18.84 -14.16 2.55
N ASN A 94 -18.97 -13.22 3.49
CA ASN A 94 -19.69 -13.46 4.75
C ASN A 94 -21.20 -13.20 4.68
N MET A 95 -21.69 -12.37 3.75
CA MET A 95 -23.13 -12.23 3.48
C MET A 95 -23.77 -13.56 3.05
N GLN A 96 -22.97 -14.48 2.50
CA GLN A 96 -23.42 -15.83 2.14
C GLN A 96 -23.52 -16.78 3.35
N GLN A 97 -22.99 -16.41 4.52
CA GLN A 97 -22.86 -17.30 5.69
C GLN A 97 -23.82 -16.97 6.86
N SER A 98 -24.79 -16.07 6.69
CA SER A 98 -25.78 -15.69 7.73
C SER A 98 -25.16 -15.38 9.11
N ASP A 99 -23.97 -14.77 9.14
CA ASP A 99 -23.28 -14.46 10.40
C ASP A 99 -23.65 -13.03 10.86
N ASP A 100 -23.96 -12.87 12.15
CA ASP A 100 -24.50 -11.65 12.78
C ASP A 100 -23.41 -10.56 12.98
N ARG A 101 -22.23 -10.75 12.38
CA ARG A 101 -21.08 -9.82 12.42
C ARG A 101 -21.25 -8.59 11.51
N SER A 102 -22.47 -8.17 11.25
CA SER A 102 -22.80 -7.06 10.34
C SER A 102 -22.12 -5.73 10.72
N ASN A 103 -21.72 -5.57 11.99
CA ASN A 103 -21.02 -4.40 12.52
C ASN A 103 -19.49 -4.59 12.74
N TRP A 104 -18.90 -5.70 12.29
CA TRP A 104 -17.46 -5.92 12.41
C TRP A 104 -16.69 -5.25 11.26
N ASP A 105 -15.87 -4.25 11.58
CA ASP A 105 -14.91 -3.67 10.64
C ASP A 105 -13.77 -4.68 10.40
N PHE A 106 -13.78 -5.32 9.22
CA PHE A 106 -12.72 -6.26 8.84
C PHE A 106 -11.35 -5.58 8.79
N VAL A 107 -11.26 -4.39 8.18
CA VAL A 107 -10.04 -3.58 8.15
C VAL A 107 -10.25 -2.29 8.92
N LEU A 108 -9.40 -2.03 9.91
CA LEU A 108 -9.28 -0.73 10.55
C LEU A 108 -8.18 0.07 9.86
N ALA A 109 -8.54 1.02 9.01
CA ALA A 109 -7.60 1.79 8.19
C ALA A 109 -7.26 3.14 8.81
N TYR A 110 -5.96 3.44 8.94
CA TYR A 110 -5.46 4.68 9.51
C TYR A 110 -4.36 5.32 8.66
N ASP A 111 -4.35 6.65 8.64
CA ASP A 111 -3.32 7.45 7.97
C ASP A 111 -3.16 8.83 8.64
N THR A 112 -2.01 9.49 8.53
CA THR A 112 -1.80 10.87 9.02
C THR A 112 -2.37 11.93 8.06
N MET A 113 -2.56 11.53 6.79
CA MET A 113 -2.97 12.31 5.64
C MET A 113 -1.91 13.33 5.18
N GLU A 114 -0.65 13.14 5.59
CA GLU A 114 0.45 14.07 5.28
C GLU A 114 1.06 13.84 3.89
N GLU A 115 1.15 12.58 3.46
CA GLU A 115 1.81 12.17 2.21
C GLU A 115 0.86 11.36 1.31
N LEU A 116 -0.31 11.92 1.00
CA LEU A 116 -1.28 11.24 0.14
C LEU A 116 -0.83 11.22 -1.33
N PRO A 117 -0.86 10.05 -2.01
CA PRO A 117 -0.49 9.97 -3.42
C PRO A 117 -1.51 10.66 -4.33
N LEU A 118 -2.77 10.76 -3.90
CA LEU A 118 -3.85 11.43 -4.61
C LEU A 118 -4.49 12.48 -3.70
N SER A 119 -4.58 13.71 -4.19
CA SER A 119 -5.10 14.85 -3.43
C SER A 119 -6.62 14.72 -3.21
N PRO A 120 -7.11 14.76 -1.96
CA PRO A 120 -8.55 14.78 -1.66
C PRO A 120 -9.28 16.02 -2.19
N GLN A 121 -8.55 17.09 -2.55
CA GLN A 121 -9.14 18.29 -3.17
C GLN A 121 -9.63 17.96 -4.59
N ILE A 122 -8.89 17.11 -5.30
CA ILE A 122 -9.24 16.64 -6.64
C ILE A 122 -10.19 15.44 -6.52
N TYR A 123 -9.81 14.44 -5.72
CA TYR A 123 -10.53 13.19 -5.52
C TYR A 123 -11.36 13.22 -4.25
N ASN A 124 -12.57 13.78 -4.35
CA ASN A 124 -13.49 13.95 -3.23
C ASN A 124 -14.75 13.10 -3.42
N SER A 125 -15.64 13.11 -2.41
CA SER A 125 -16.88 12.31 -2.37
C SER A 125 -17.85 12.51 -3.54
N ARG A 126 -17.68 13.56 -4.33
CA ARG A 126 -18.50 13.83 -5.53
C ARG A 126 -17.88 13.27 -6.80
N THR A 127 -16.67 12.71 -6.73
CA THR A 127 -15.96 12.15 -7.87
C THR A 127 -16.18 10.65 -7.98
N LYS A 128 -16.25 10.15 -9.21
CA LYS A 128 -16.39 8.73 -9.49
C LYS A 128 -15.25 7.88 -8.88
N PRO A 129 -13.96 8.26 -8.98
CA PRO A 129 -12.88 7.47 -8.38
C PRO A 129 -13.02 7.31 -6.86
N TYR A 130 -13.44 8.36 -6.15
CA TYR A 130 -13.68 8.26 -4.71
C TYR A 130 -14.78 7.24 -4.38
N GLN A 131 -15.88 7.28 -5.12
CA GLN A 131 -17.03 6.41 -4.87
C GLN A 131 -16.73 4.94 -5.17
N GLU A 132 -15.94 4.70 -6.22
CA GLU A 132 -15.59 3.36 -6.70
C GLU A 132 -14.42 2.74 -5.92
N TYR A 133 -13.37 3.50 -5.63
CA TYR A 133 -12.11 2.94 -5.15
C TYR A 133 -11.72 3.35 -3.74
N PHE A 134 -12.16 4.52 -3.26
CA PHE A 134 -11.66 5.04 -1.98
C PHE A 134 -12.49 4.52 -0.81
N TYR A 135 -11.84 4.42 0.35
CA TYR A 135 -12.52 4.01 1.57
C TYR A 135 -12.93 5.22 2.39
N SER A 136 -14.24 5.43 2.52
CA SER A 136 -14.79 6.56 3.29
C SER A 136 -14.54 6.46 4.79
N GLN A 137 -14.05 5.31 5.29
CA GLN A 137 -13.83 5.06 6.71
C GLN A 137 -12.35 5.08 7.11
N VAL A 138 -11.43 5.56 6.25
CA VAL A 138 -10.05 5.80 6.69
C VAL A 138 -10.06 6.83 7.83
N ARG A 139 -9.44 6.47 8.95
CA ARG A 139 -9.40 7.27 10.16
C ARG A 139 -8.11 8.05 10.20
N ARG A 140 -8.21 9.38 10.33
CA ARG A 140 -7.02 10.20 10.53
C ARG A 140 -6.40 9.91 11.89
N CYS A 141 -5.09 9.70 11.94
CA CYS A 141 -4.32 9.54 13.17
C CYS A 141 -3.22 10.61 13.28
N LYS A 142 -2.68 10.78 14.49
CA LYS A 142 -1.50 11.64 14.75
C LYS A 142 -0.22 10.82 14.93
N SER A 143 -0.37 9.52 15.20
CA SER A 143 0.71 8.62 15.54
C SER A 143 0.34 7.21 15.08
N HIS A 144 1.20 6.63 14.25
CA HIS A 144 1.07 5.25 13.80
C HIS A 144 1.23 4.24 14.95
N GLU A 145 2.07 4.54 15.93
CA GLU A 145 2.25 3.69 17.12
C GLU A 145 0.99 3.64 17.99
N ASP A 146 0.33 4.78 18.19
CA ASP A 146 -0.86 4.85 19.05
C ASP A 146 -2.02 4.05 18.45
N VAL A 147 -2.10 4.00 17.11
CA VAL A 147 -3.09 3.18 16.39
C VAL A 147 -2.92 1.69 16.74
N VAL A 148 -1.70 1.16 16.66
CA VAL A 148 -1.45 -0.27 16.90
C VAL A 148 -1.47 -0.63 18.38
N LYS A 149 -1.23 0.34 19.29
CA LYS A 149 -1.36 0.17 20.74
C LYS A 149 -2.82 0.17 21.21
N ASN A 150 -3.75 0.68 20.40
CA ASN A 150 -5.16 0.76 20.75
C ASN A 150 -5.77 -0.63 20.94
N PHE A 151 -6.73 -0.75 21.87
CA PHE A 151 -7.39 -2.01 22.19
C PHE A 151 -8.06 -2.66 20.98
N THR A 152 -8.64 -1.85 20.08
CA THR A 152 -9.33 -2.33 18.86
C THR A 152 -8.39 -2.96 17.84
N SER A 153 -7.08 -2.70 17.95
CA SER A 153 -6.03 -3.24 17.07
C SER A 153 -5.42 -4.55 17.60
N ARG A 154 -5.71 -4.94 18.85
CA ARG A 154 -5.14 -6.14 19.48
C ARG A 154 -5.68 -7.42 18.83
N GLY A 155 -4.78 -8.37 18.59
CA GLY A 155 -5.08 -9.64 17.92
C GLY A 155 -5.26 -9.53 16.41
N ARG A 156 -5.36 -8.31 15.85
CA ARG A 156 -5.49 -8.09 14.40
C ARG A 156 -4.15 -8.30 13.70
N VAL A 157 -4.20 -8.56 12.40
CA VAL A 157 -3.02 -8.60 11.54
C VAL A 157 -2.60 -7.18 11.18
N LEU A 158 -1.31 -6.84 11.31
CA LEU A 158 -0.79 -5.56 10.84
C LEU A 158 -0.63 -5.60 9.32
N LEU A 159 -1.26 -4.67 8.61
CA LEU A 159 -1.13 -4.47 7.18
C LEU A 159 -0.35 -3.18 6.92
N LEU A 160 0.78 -3.29 6.19
CA LEU A 160 1.56 -2.16 5.70
C LEU A 160 1.63 -2.23 4.17
N VAL A 161 1.04 -1.25 3.48
CA VAL A 161 1.02 -1.17 2.02
C VAL A 161 1.87 0.00 1.56
N TYR A 162 2.91 -0.30 0.80
CA TYR A 162 3.87 0.65 0.24
C TYR A 162 4.36 1.69 1.28
N PRO A 163 4.84 1.28 2.46
CA PRO A 163 5.32 2.24 3.46
C PRO A 163 6.54 3.01 2.93
N SER A 164 6.66 4.28 3.34
CA SER A 164 7.80 5.12 2.98
C SER A 164 9.11 4.68 3.65
N LEU A 165 10.24 5.26 3.23
CA LEU A 165 11.58 4.96 3.74
C LEU A 165 11.85 5.47 5.17
N GLY A 166 10.87 6.09 5.83
CA GLY A 166 11.00 6.63 7.19
C GLY A 166 11.16 5.56 8.27
N SER A 167 11.36 5.99 9.53
CA SER A 167 11.46 5.09 10.69
C SER A 167 10.11 4.53 11.15
N TRP A 168 9.02 5.22 10.81
CA TRP A 168 7.68 4.89 11.30
C TRP A 168 7.23 3.44 11.04
N PRO A 169 7.57 2.75 9.92
CA PRO A 169 7.12 1.37 9.71
C PRO A 169 7.72 0.42 10.74
N LEU A 170 9.00 0.63 11.09
CA LEU A 170 9.70 -0.17 12.11
C LEU A 170 9.17 0.14 13.52
N GLU A 171 8.98 1.43 13.84
CA GLU A 171 8.42 1.86 15.13
C GLU A 171 7.00 1.29 15.32
N THR A 172 6.18 1.34 14.27
CA THR A 172 4.83 0.76 14.24
C THR A 172 4.88 -0.74 14.45
N LEU A 173 5.76 -1.46 13.75
CA LEU A 173 5.90 -2.91 13.89
C LEU A 173 6.34 -3.30 15.31
N LYS A 174 7.29 -2.57 15.90
CA LYS A 174 7.73 -2.79 17.29
C LYS A 174 6.60 -2.52 18.29
N ALA A 175 5.88 -1.42 18.13
CA ALA A 175 4.71 -1.08 18.96
C ALA A 175 3.60 -2.14 18.84
N TYR A 176 3.33 -2.60 17.63
CA TYR A 176 2.35 -3.65 17.34
C TYR A 176 2.66 -4.93 18.12
N ILE A 177 3.89 -5.45 18.04
CA ILE A 177 4.32 -6.64 18.80
C ILE A 177 4.28 -6.40 20.31
N GLY A 178 4.79 -5.25 20.77
CA GLY A 178 4.89 -4.93 22.20
C GLY A 178 3.54 -4.86 22.92
N THR A 179 2.46 -4.55 22.21
CA THR A 179 1.12 -4.36 22.77
C THR A 179 0.53 -5.62 23.41
N THR A 180 0.95 -6.79 22.94
CA THR A 180 0.37 -8.09 23.35
C THR A 180 1.44 -9.06 23.84
N ALA A 181 2.67 -8.58 24.05
CA ALA A 181 3.77 -9.39 24.54
C ALA A 181 3.39 -10.03 25.89
N GLY A 182 3.54 -11.35 25.99
CA GLY A 182 3.21 -12.13 27.20
C GLY A 182 1.72 -12.39 27.44
N THR A 183 0.85 -12.09 26.47
CA THR A 183 -0.60 -12.43 26.52
C THR A 183 -0.91 -13.63 25.64
N THR A 184 -1.89 -14.46 26.02
CA THR A 184 -2.32 -15.64 25.26
C THR A 184 -3.54 -15.41 24.37
N ASP A 185 -4.38 -14.43 24.71
CA ASP A 185 -5.75 -14.37 24.20
C ASP A 185 -5.90 -13.48 22.96
N ALA A 186 -4.91 -12.63 22.65
CA ALA A 186 -4.92 -11.75 21.47
C ALA A 186 -3.49 -11.40 21.04
N VAL A 187 -2.80 -12.32 20.37
CA VAL A 187 -1.38 -12.14 20.01
C VAL A 187 -1.22 -11.34 18.71
N ASN A 188 -0.54 -10.21 18.79
CA ASN A 188 0.01 -9.48 17.66
C ASN A 188 1.34 -10.11 17.25
N ASN A 189 1.31 -10.87 16.16
CA ASN A 189 2.47 -11.61 15.66
C ASN A 189 2.50 -11.71 14.12
N THR A 190 1.55 -11.12 13.41
CA THR A 190 1.45 -11.29 11.95
C THR A 190 1.53 -9.94 11.27
N LEU A 191 2.43 -9.85 10.30
CA LEU A 191 2.61 -8.72 9.41
C LEU A 191 2.28 -9.15 7.99
N VAL A 192 1.39 -8.42 7.33
CA VAL A 192 1.24 -8.42 5.88
C VAL A 192 1.92 -7.17 5.36
N TYR A 193 3.03 -7.36 4.67
CA TYR A 193 3.81 -6.30 4.05
C TYR A 193 3.62 -6.35 2.54
N VAL A 194 3.23 -5.22 1.95
CA VAL A 194 3.10 -5.08 0.50
C VAL A 194 4.03 -3.98 0.04
N GLY A 195 5.02 -4.33 -0.78
CA GLY A 195 6.05 -3.37 -1.21
C GLY A 195 7.24 -4.09 -1.84
N GLU A 196 8.25 -3.30 -2.19
CA GLU A 196 9.50 -3.83 -2.72
C GLU A 196 10.35 -4.50 -1.63
N GLY A 197 11.29 -5.36 -2.05
CA GLY A 197 12.26 -5.94 -1.12
C GLY A 197 13.27 -4.92 -0.60
N ARG A 198 14.23 -5.40 0.19
CA ARG A 198 15.39 -4.61 0.64
C ARG A 198 16.05 -3.90 -0.54
N SER A 199 16.49 -2.66 -0.31
CA SER A 199 17.06 -1.75 -1.32
C SER A 199 16.06 -1.23 -2.37
N GLY A 200 14.77 -1.53 -2.22
CA GLY A 200 13.70 -0.93 -3.00
C GLY A 200 13.23 0.43 -2.47
N ALA A 201 12.06 0.87 -2.93
CA ALA A 201 11.46 2.15 -2.58
C ALA A 201 10.74 2.19 -1.21
N ASN A 202 10.65 1.06 -0.51
CA ASN A 202 9.85 0.92 0.71
C ASN A 202 10.68 0.44 1.91
N CYS A 203 10.41 1.01 3.09
CA CYS A 203 11.13 0.76 4.33
C CYS A 203 12.66 1.02 4.26
N ASN A 204 13.30 1.20 5.41
CA ASN A 204 14.74 1.34 5.49
C ASN A 204 15.45 0.00 5.81
N ASP A 205 16.78 -0.01 5.77
CA ASP A 205 17.58 -1.21 6.10
C ASP A 205 17.30 -1.72 7.51
N GLU A 206 17.08 -0.84 8.48
CA GLU A 206 16.79 -1.22 9.87
C GLU A 206 15.49 -2.02 10.00
N PHE A 207 14.47 -1.70 9.20
CA PHE A 207 13.23 -2.47 9.15
C PHE A 207 13.48 -3.90 8.68
N PHE A 208 14.22 -4.06 7.59
CA PHE A 208 14.54 -5.39 7.05
C PHE A 208 15.48 -6.17 7.97
N ASP A 209 16.46 -5.51 8.60
CA ASP A 209 17.34 -6.12 9.59
C ASP A 209 16.55 -6.60 10.82
N TYR A 210 15.52 -5.85 11.24
CA TYR A 210 14.62 -6.28 12.30
C TYR A 210 13.79 -7.51 11.92
N LEU A 211 13.34 -7.62 10.67
CA LEU A 211 12.64 -8.83 10.20
C LEU A 211 13.59 -10.03 10.16
N LEU A 212 14.76 -9.88 9.54
CA LEU A 212 15.73 -10.96 9.34
C LEU A 212 16.32 -11.49 10.66
N ASN A 213 16.62 -10.60 11.60
CA ASN A 213 17.27 -10.97 12.86
C ASN A 213 16.27 -11.12 14.03
N GLY A 214 15.02 -10.68 13.85
CA GLY A 214 14.01 -10.61 14.90
C GLY A 214 13.11 -11.83 15.03
N GLY A 215 13.48 -12.98 14.44
CA GLY A 215 12.69 -14.21 14.54
C GLY A 215 11.37 -14.16 13.76
N TRP A 216 11.33 -13.42 12.65
CA TRP A 216 10.21 -13.46 11.71
C TRP A 216 10.43 -14.55 10.67
N LYS A 217 9.34 -15.26 10.33
CA LYS A 217 9.32 -16.24 9.26
C LYS A 217 8.37 -15.75 8.16
N VAL A 218 8.83 -15.82 6.91
CA VAL A 218 7.97 -15.60 5.75
C VAL A 218 7.14 -16.86 5.52
N GLU A 219 5.83 -16.75 5.61
CA GLU A 219 4.87 -17.85 5.40
C GLU A 219 4.35 -17.88 3.97
N LYS A 220 4.17 -16.71 3.35
CA LYS A 220 3.61 -16.58 2.00
C LYS A 220 4.24 -15.41 1.26
N ILE A 221 4.42 -15.61 -0.05
CA ILE A 221 4.73 -14.55 -1.00
C ILE A 221 3.72 -14.66 -2.14
N LEU A 222 3.10 -13.54 -2.52
CA LEU A 222 2.16 -13.45 -3.64
C LEU A 222 2.56 -12.29 -4.54
N ASP A 223 2.44 -12.51 -5.85
CA ASP A 223 2.66 -11.45 -6.83
C ASP A 223 1.45 -10.51 -6.84
N VAL A 224 1.73 -9.22 -6.69
CA VAL A 224 0.71 -8.18 -6.79
C VAL A 224 0.44 -7.81 -8.24
N LYS A 225 -0.64 -7.07 -8.46
CA LYS A 225 -0.85 -6.44 -9.76
C LYS A 225 0.24 -5.40 -10.01
N ALA A 226 1.11 -5.69 -10.96
CA ALA A 226 2.23 -4.83 -11.31
C ALA A 226 1.78 -3.42 -11.71
N SER A 227 2.56 -2.42 -11.29
CA SER A 227 2.38 -1.06 -11.79
C SER A 227 2.64 -1.01 -13.30
N PRO A 228 1.91 -0.14 -14.05
CA PRO A 228 2.15 0.02 -15.48
C PRO A 228 3.62 0.35 -15.75
N GLY A 229 4.18 -0.24 -16.81
CA GLY A 229 5.54 0.06 -17.28
C GLY A 229 6.62 -0.88 -16.78
N GLY A 230 6.26 -1.88 -15.97
CA GLY A 230 7.14 -2.99 -15.60
C GLY A 230 8.35 -2.59 -14.76
N LYS A 231 8.27 -1.45 -14.06
CA LYS A 231 9.33 -0.96 -13.16
C LYS A 231 9.10 -1.32 -11.69
N GLY A 232 7.89 -1.76 -11.35
CA GLY A 232 7.55 -2.17 -10.01
C GLY A 232 8.06 -3.57 -9.69
N PHE A 233 8.71 -3.71 -8.53
CA PHE A 233 9.14 -5.00 -7.96
C PHE A 233 8.35 -5.34 -6.69
N GLU A 234 7.19 -4.71 -6.52
CA GLU A 234 6.35 -4.91 -5.34
C GLU A 234 5.84 -6.35 -5.29
N ARG A 235 5.72 -6.88 -4.07
CA ARG A 235 5.06 -8.16 -3.78
C ARG A 235 4.34 -8.06 -2.45
N LEU A 236 3.44 -9.00 -2.19
CA LEU A 236 2.87 -9.22 -0.88
C LEU A 236 3.66 -10.31 -0.14
N TYR A 237 4.02 -10.03 1.10
CA TYR A 237 4.69 -10.94 2.01
C TYR A 237 3.84 -11.09 3.28
N VAL A 238 3.56 -12.33 3.66
CA VAL A 238 2.99 -12.64 4.98
C VAL A 238 4.11 -13.15 5.87
N LEU A 239 4.32 -12.46 6.98
CA LEU A 239 5.33 -12.80 7.97
C LEU A 239 4.67 -13.06 9.32
N THR A 240 5.16 -14.09 10.01
CA THR A 240 4.74 -14.40 11.37
C THR A 240 5.96 -14.38 12.28
N LYS A 241 5.83 -13.74 13.44
CA LYS A 241 6.85 -13.75 14.48
C LYS A 241 6.77 -15.06 15.25
N VAL A 242 7.86 -15.81 15.24
CA VAL A 242 7.99 -17.04 16.01
C VAL A 242 8.26 -16.66 17.47
N SER A 243 7.41 -17.13 18.37
CA SER A 243 7.70 -17.06 19.81
C SER A 243 8.92 -17.94 20.09
N MET A 244 10.01 -17.34 20.58
CA MET A 244 11.11 -18.10 21.17
C MET A 244 10.72 -18.60 22.56
#